data_AF-A0A5C5VC40-F1
#
_entry.id   AF-A0A5C5VC40-F1
#
_cell.length_a   1.000
_cell.length_b   1.000
_cell.length_c   1.000
_cell.angle_alpha   90.00
_cell.angle_beta   90.00
_cell.angle_gamma   90.00
#
_symmetry.space_group_name_H-M   'P 1'
#
loop_
_entity.id
_entity.type
_entity.pdbx_description
1 polymer ?
#
loop_
_entity_poly.entity_id
_entity_poly.type
_entity_poly.pdbx_seq_one_letter_code
_entity_poly.pdbx_strand_id
1 'polypeptide(L)'
;MNPKHSLTSIGIALVISAPLFAADISLTADDGFGASSFNSAGNWSDSLAPALGNDYFTGDFRVRTPADGGSYTFGGDSLTVNNTGDPLFGLSYKGTGDTGTITVANLILDGGSINHINGGGDIFNLAGAISVVSDSVIYAKQGPINVLADLSGSATITNPGSDDAGRTLTLQSSSNTFNGSIVNSGRFALADGANLNFVIGASGVNNSVTGVGPETVFNGLFNFDLSGASAALGDSWMIAGADNQSFGDSFAVAGFTANGDVWSNGAYRFSESTGVLSVVPEPASALMGIVAGLGLVTVRRKRS
;
A
#
# COMPACT_ATOMS: atom_id res chain seq x y z
N MET A 1 46.21 -5.31 73.95
CA MET A 1 46.47 -5.10 72.51
C MET A 1 45.22 -5.56 71.76
N ASN A 2 44.50 -4.62 71.13
CA ASN A 2 43.23 -4.84 70.43
C ASN A 2 43.39 -5.65 69.13
N PRO A 3 42.38 -6.45 68.72
CA PRO A 3 42.38 -7.15 67.44
C PRO A 3 42.00 -6.20 66.29
N LYS A 4 42.70 -6.30 65.16
CA LYS A 4 42.35 -5.59 63.92
C LYS A 4 41.40 -6.46 63.09
N HIS A 5 40.14 -6.07 63.00
CA HIS A 5 39.19 -6.63 62.03
C HIS A 5 39.39 -5.95 60.67
N SER A 6 39.70 -6.73 59.64
CA SER A 6 39.68 -6.30 58.24
C SER A 6 38.27 -6.47 57.70
N LEU A 7 37.62 -5.37 57.33
CA LEU A 7 36.33 -5.36 56.66
C LEU A 7 36.57 -5.43 55.15
N THR A 8 36.19 -6.54 54.54
CA THR A 8 36.16 -6.69 53.08
C THR A 8 34.84 -6.11 52.57
N SER A 9 34.89 -4.93 51.94
CA SER A 9 33.70 -4.34 51.29
C SER A 9 33.37 -5.11 50.01
N ILE A 10 32.19 -5.72 49.96
CA ILE A 10 31.58 -6.26 48.74
C ILE A 10 30.88 -5.09 48.04
N GLY A 11 31.45 -4.64 46.92
CA GLY A 11 30.80 -3.66 46.05
C GLY A 11 29.69 -4.34 45.24
N ILE A 12 28.43 -3.99 45.50
CA ILE A 12 27.29 -4.37 44.66
C ILE A 12 27.34 -3.46 43.43
N ALA A 13 27.62 -4.02 42.25
CA ALA A 13 27.51 -3.31 40.99
C ALA A 13 26.02 -3.16 40.63
N LEU A 14 25.52 -1.93 40.67
CA LEU A 14 24.20 -1.57 40.17
C LEU A 14 24.27 -1.52 38.64
N VAL A 15 23.72 -2.53 37.96
CA VAL A 15 23.53 -2.51 36.50
C VAL A 15 22.31 -1.64 36.22
N ILE A 16 22.56 -0.38 35.85
CA ILE A 16 21.53 0.52 35.35
C ILE A 16 21.34 0.16 33.88
N SER A 17 20.26 -0.55 33.54
CA SER A 17 19.84 -0.70 32.14
C SER A 17 19.36 0.66 31.65
N ALA A 18 20.19 1.35 30.86
CA ALA A 18 19.70 2.50 30.10
C ALA A 18 18.65 2.00 29.10
N PRO A 19 17.58 2.76 28.82
CA PRO A 19 16.75 2.46 27.67
C PRO A 19 17.65 2.53 26.43
N LEU A 20 17.72 1.42 25.69
CA LEU A 20 18.37 1.40 24.39
C LEU A 20 17.45 2.19 23.46
N PHE A 21 17.77 3.46 23.20
CA PHE A 21 17.14 4.17 22.09
C PHE A 21 17.63 3.53 20.80
N ALA A 22 16.73 3.39 19.82
CA ALA A 22 17.12 2.93 18.51
C ALA A 22 18.21 3.86 17.96
N ALA A 23 19.33 3.30 17.47
CA ALA A 23 20.33 4.10 16.80
C ALA A 23 19.90 4.33 15.35
N ASP A 24 20.00 5.57 14.89
CA ASP A 24 19.78 5.91 13.48
C ASP A 24 21.04 5.56 12.67
N ILE A 25 20.90 4.64 11.72
CA ILE A 25 21.98 4.16 10.86
C ILE A 25 21.65 4.52 9.42
N SER A 26 22.51 5.31 8.80
CA SER A 26 22.31 5.75 7.41
C SER A 26 23.17 4.94 6.45
N LEU A 27 22.64 4.67 5.26
CA LEU A 27 23.43 4.16 4.15
C LEU A 27 24.37 5.28 3.67
N THR A 28 25.63 4.96 3.41
CA THR A 28 26.66 5.94 3.04
C THR A 28 27.08 5.89 1.57
N ALA A 29 26.69 4.83 0.87
CA ALA A 29 26.97 4.61 -0.54
C ALA A 29 25.98 3.59 -1.13
N ASP A 30 25.85 3.59 -2.45
CA ASP A 30 25.08 2.56 -3.15
C ASP A 30 25.68 1.17 -2.94
N ASP A 31 24.81 0.18 -2.81
CA ASP A 31 25.21 -1.19 -3.08
C ASP A 31 25.67 -1.31 -4.54
N GLY A 32 26.90 -1.80 -4.70
CA GLY A 32 27.51 -2.19 -5.97
C GLY A 32 26.96 -3.52 -6.49
N PHE A 33 27.38 -3.93 -7.68
CA PHE A 33 26.91 -5.19 -8.28
C PHE A 33 27.31 -6.38 -7.39
N GLY A 34 26.36 -7.27 -7.10
CA GLY A 34 26.57 -8.43 -6.22
C GLY A 34 26.72 -8.11 -4.73
N ALA A 35 26.64 -6.83 -4.33
CA ALA A 35 26.63 -6.42 -2.93
C ALA A 35 25.18 -6.33 -2.39
N SER A 36 25.03 -6.50 -1.07
CA SER A 36 23.76 -6.35 -0.37
C SER A 36 23.98 -5.80 1.04
N SER A 37 23.51 -4.58 1.30
CA SER A 37 23.39 -4.02 2.66
C SER A 37 22.13 -4.52 3.37
N PHE A 38 21.23 -5.24 2.69
CA PHE A 38 19.98 -5.73 3.28
C PHE A 38 20.19 -6.73 4.42
N ASN A 39 21.17 -7.63 4.29
CA ASN A 39 21.45 -8.69 5.29
C ASN A 39 22.94 -8.81 5.66
N SER A 40 23.77 -7.85 5.26
CA SER A 40 25.20 -7.82 5.54
C SER A 40 25.65 -6.42 5.93
N ALA A 41 26.90 -6.29 6.40
CA ALA A 41 27.43 -5.01 6.83
C ALA A 41 27.37 -3.92 5.75
N GLY A 42 27.61 -4.32 4.49
CA GLY A 42 27.43 -3.45 3.33
C GLY A 42 28.01 -2.04 3.52
N ASN A 43 27.17 -1.04 3.25
CA ASN A 43 27.52 0.38 3.22
C ASN A 43 26.90 1.18 4.40
N TRP A 44 26.49 0.51 5.48
CA TRP A 44 25.92 1.17 6.65
C TRP A 44 26.96 1.98 7.41
N SER A 45 26.55 3.12 7.97
CA SER A 45 27.45 4.05 8.67
C SER A 45 28.15 3.45 9.90
N ASP A 46 27.59 2.40 10.50
CA ASP A 46 28.18 1.67 11.61
C ASP A 46 29.03 0.46 11.15
N SER A 47 29.04 0.16 9.84
CA SER A 47 29.73 -0.98 9.22
C SER A 47 29.33 -2.34 9.79
N LEU A 48 28.09 -2.47 10.28
CA LEU A 48 27.53 -3.72 10.79
C LEU A 48 26.30 -4.13 9.98
N ALA A 49 26.02 -5.44 9.97
CA ALA A 49 24.80 -5.93 9.34
C ALA A 49 23.58 -5.41 10.10
N PRO A 50 22.43 -5.21 9.42
CA PRO A 50 21.20 -4.80 10.08
C PRO A 50 20.87 -5.66 11.30
N ALA A 51 20.59 -5.01 12.43
CA ALA A 51 20.35 -5.67 13.70
C ALA A 51 19.25 -4.96 14.50
N LEU A 52 18.55 -5.74 15.32
CA LEU A 52 17.47 -5.27 16.18
C LEU A 52 17.97 -4.17 17.13
N GLY A 53 17.07 -3.24 17.45
CA GLY A 53 17.39 -2.06 18.24
C GLY A 53 17.96 -0.90 17.44
N ASN A 54 17.91 -0.93 16.10
CA ASN A 54 18.37 0.17 15.24
C ASN A 54 17.38 0.47 14.10
N ASP A 55 17.30 1.75 13.74
CA ASP A 55 16.51 2.27 12.63
C ASP A 55 17.43 2.60 11.45
N TYR A 56 17.07 2.15 10.25
CA TYR A 56 17.94 2.27 9.07
C TYR A 56 17.35 3.20 8.01
N PHE A 57 18.19 4.03 7.39
CA PHE A 57 17.77 5.03 6.41
C PHE A 57 18.57 4.90 5.11
N THR A 58 17.90 4.82 3.96
CA THR A 58 18.59 4.70 2.67
C THR A 58 19.20 6.01 2.20
N GLY A 59 18.60 7.15 2.57
CA GLY A 59 18.85 8.43 1.88
C GLY A 59 18.63 8.26 0.38
N ASP A 60 19.41 8.97 -0.43
CA ASP A 60 19.39 8.84 -1.90
C ASP A 60 20.12 7.60 -2.45
N PHE A 61 20.63 6.74 -1.57
CA PHE A 61 21.40 5.56 -1.98
C PHE A 61 20.51 4.34 -2.22
N ARG A 62 21.05 3.40 -2.99
CA ARG A 62 20.41 2.11 -3.27
C ARG A 62 20.87 1.02 -2.31
N VAL A 63 19.93 0.42 -1.60
CA VAL A 63 20.10 -0.89 -0.95
C VAL A 63 19.61 -2.00 -1.87
N ARG A 64 20.39 -3.08 -1.99
CA ARG A 64 20.04 -4.28 -2.75
C ARG A 64 19.73 -5.43 -1.82
N THR A 65 18.69 -6.21 -2.16
CA THR A 65 18.49 -7.53 -1.54
C THR A 65 19.59 -8.51 -1.98
N PRO A 66 19.77 -9.65 -1.30
CA PRO A 66 20.67 -10.70 -1.77
C PRO A 66 20.30 -11.17 -3.19
N ALA A 67 21.32 -11.59 -3.95
CA ALA A 67 21.21 -11.91 -5.37
C ALA A 67 21.08 -13.43 -5.64
N ASP A 68 20.25 -14.10 -4.84
CA ASP A 68 19.95 -15.52 -4.93
C ASP A 68 18.46 -15.78 -4.62
N GLY A 69 18.05 -17.05 -4.70
CA GLY A 69 16.65 -17.44 -4.49
C GLY A 69 16.26 -17.71 -3.04
N GLY A 70 17.10 -17.33 -2.08
CA GLY A 70 16.82 -17.47 -0.66
C GLY A 70 15.76 -16.49 -0.17
N SER A 71 15.19 -16.81 1.00
CA SER A 71 14.36 -15.88 1.77
C SER A 71 15.21 -15.16 2.80
N TYR A 72 14.97 -13.86 2.97
CA TYR A 72 15.74 -13.01 3.86
C TYR A 72 14.85 -12.07 4.64
N THR A 73 15.19 -11.85 5.91
CA THR A 73 14.53 -10.87 6.78
C THR A 73 15.51 -9.75 7.08
N PHE A 74 15.07 -8.50 6.91
CA PHE A 74 15.84 -7.34 7.33
C PHE A 74 15.99 -7.35 8.85
N GLY A 75 17.22 -7.24 9.33
CA GLY A 75 17.51 -7.42 10.75
C GLY A 75 17.21 -6.21 11.64
N GLY A 76 17.01 -5.03 11.06
CA GLY A 76 16.73 -3.78 11.80
C GLY A 76 15.29 -3.67 12.30
N ASP A 77 15.06 -2.73 13.22
CA ASP A 77 13.73 -2.41 13.73
C ASP A 77 12.87 -1.71 12.67
N SER A 78 13.49 -0.87 11.84
CA SER A 78 12.87 -0.28 10.67
C SER A 78 13.84 -0.09 9.50
N LEU A 79 13.29 -0.05 8.28
CA LEU A 79 13.99 0.42 7.09
C LEU A 79 13.18 1.57 6.49
N THR A 80 13.70 2.79 6.56
CA THR A 80 13.14 3.96 5.90
C THR A 80 13.79 4.13 4.53
N VAL A 81 12.96 4.07 3.49
CA VAL A 81 13.34 4.30 2.10
C VAL A 81 12.88 5.69 1.72
N ASN A 82 13.83 6.59 1.54
CA ASN A 82 13.61 8.03 1.38
C ASN A 82 14.51 8.65 0.30
N ASN A 83 14.80 7.89 -0.76
CA ASN A 83 15.50 8.42 -1.92
C ASN A 83 14.60 9.39 -2.69
N THR A 84 15.10 10.59 -2.95
CA THR A 84 14.37 11.65 -3.65
C THR A 84 14.70 11.72 -5.15
N GLY A 85 15.70 10.95 -5.58
CA GLY A 85 16.22 10.90 -6.94
C GLY A 85 15.58 9.84 -7.84
N ASP A 86 16.44 9.06 -8.50
CA ASP A 86 16.04 8.05 -9.48
C ASP A 86 15.19 6.92 -8.84
N PRO A 87 14.00 6.58 -9.38
CA PRO A 87 13.14 5.51 -8.84
C PRO A 87 13.75 4.10 -8.92
N LEU A 88 14.94 3.97 -9.51
CA LEU A 88 15.75 2.76 -9.52
C LEU A 88 16.72 2.65 -8.33
N PHE A 89 16.63 3.60 -7.40
CA PHE A 89 17.34 3.61 -6.12
C PHE A 89 16.34 3.33 -4.99
N GLY A 90 16.75 3.51 -3.72
CA GLY A 90 15.97 3.02 -2.58
C GLY A 90 16.14 1.51 -2.41
N LEU A 91 15.04 0.78 -2.26
CA LEU A 91 15.06 -0.69 -2.11
C LEU A 91 14.96 -1.40 -3.46
N SER A 92 16.06 -2.01 -3.88
CA SER A 92 16.16 -2.76 -5.13
C SER A 92 16.18 -4.26 -4.91
N TYR A 93 15.21 -4.97 -5.49
CA TYR A 93 15.22 -6.43 -5.51
C TYR A 93 16.21 -6.99 -6.54
N LYS A 94 16.98 -7.97 -6.08
CA LYS A 94 18.03 -8.68 -6.82
C LYS A 94 17.93 -10.20 -6.73
N GLY A 95 16.95 -10.74 -6.01
CA GLY A 95 16.79 -12.19 -5.84
C GLY A 95 16.44 -12.91 -7.13
N THR A 96 16.56 -14.24 -7.13
CA THR A 96 16.29 -15.10 -8.29
C THR A 96 15.16 -16.11 -8.01
N GLY A 97 14.48 -16.55 -9.07
CA GLY A 97 13.36 -17.50 -8.95
C GLY A 97 12.07 -16.86 -8.42
N ASP A 98 11.11 -17.69 -8.06
CA ASP A 98 9.71 -17.31 -7.80
C ASP A 98 9.24 -17.53 -6.35
N THR A 99 10.01 -18.27 -5.53
CA THR A 99 9.62 -18.63 -4.16
C THR A 99 10.26 -17.80 -3.06
N GLY A 100 11.43 -17.19 -3.32
CA GLY A 100 12.17 -16.41 -2.32
C GLY A 100 11.34 -15.25 -1.78
N THR A 101 11.35 -15.04 -0.47
CA THR A 101 10.60 -13.97 0.19
C THR A 101 11.55 -13.02 0.92
N ILE A 102 11.38 -11.73 0.66
CA ILE A 102 12.10 -10.67 1.36
C ILE A 102 11.13 -10.07 2.39
N THR A 103 11.50 -10.10 3.65
CA THR A 103 10.66 -9.63 4.76
C THR A 103 11.29 -8.40 5.40
N VAL A 104 10.52 -7.32 5.53
CA VAL A 104 10.89 -6.16 6.33
C VAL A 104 9.77 -5.92 7.34
N ALA A 105 10.05 -6.13 8.63
CA ALA A 105 9.03 -6.05 9.67
C ALA A 105 8.35 -4.67 9.73
N ASN A 106 9.12 -3.61 9.47
CA ASN A 106 8.64 -2.23 9.42
C ASN A 106 9.36 -1.46 8.32
N LEU A 107 8.82 -1.51 7.09
CA LEU A 107 9.30 -0.74 5.96
C LEU A 107 8.56 0.60 5.93
N ILE A 108 9.30 1.71 5.90
CA ILE A 108 8.73 3.06 5.83
C ILE A 108 9.06 3.64 4.46
N LEU A 109 8.04 3.95 3.68
CA LEU A 109 8.16 4.67 2.42
C LEU A 109 7.93 6.16 2.67
N ASP A 110 9.04 6.89 2.80
CA ASP A 110 9.07 8.33 3.02
C ASP A 110 9.62 9.05 1.78
N GLY A 111 8.87 8.96 0.69
CA GLY A 111 9.22 9.59 -0.59
C GLY A 111 10.07 8.71 -1.50
N GLY A 112 10.52 7.56 -0.98
CA GLY A 112 11.44 6.66 -1.66
C GLY A 112 10.79 5.68 -2.63
N SER A 113 11.63 4.78 -3.15
CA SER A 113 11.27 3.85 -4.21
C SER A 113 11.61 2.40 -3.87
N ILE A 114 10.67 1.51 -4.20
CA ILE A 114 10.90 0.06 -4.27
C ILE A 114 10.92 -0.31 -5.74
N ASN A 115 11.90 -1.10 -6.17
CA ASN A 115 11.99 -1.52 -7.57
C ASN A 115 12.46 -2.96 -7.75
N HIS A 116 11.96 -3.57 -8.82
CA HIS A 116 12.44 -4.87 -9.30
C HIS A 116 13.49 -4.68 -10.40
N ILE A 117 14.75 -4.99 -10.10
CA ILE A 117 15.87 -4.85 -11.05
C ILE A 117 16.66 -6.15 -11.24
N ASN A 118 15.97 -7.30 -11.25
CA ASN A 118 16.52 -8.59 -11.69
C ASN A 118 15.81 -9.17 -12.93
N GLY A 119 16.04 -10.45 -13.24
CA GLY A 119 15.49 -11.09 -14.44
C GLY A 119 13.96 -11.09 -14.45
N GLY A 120 13.35 -11.03 -15.63
CA GLY A 120 11.90 -10.88 -15.73
C GLY A 120 11.07 -12.12 -15.36
N GLY A 121 11.72 -13.26 -15.14
CA GLY A 121 11.09 -14.45 -14.56
C GLY A 121 11.27 -14.57 -13.05
N ASP A 122 12.01 -13.64 -12.42
CA ASP A 122 12.17 -13.60 -10.98
C ASP A 122 10.98 -12.84 -10.36
N ILE A 123 10.56 -13.24 -9.16
CA ILE A 123 9.41 -12.63 -8.46
C ILE A 123 9.88 -12.01 -7.15
N PHE A 124 9.65 -10.71 -7.00
CA PHE A 124 9.85 -10.05 -5.72
C PHE A 124 8.62 -10.25 -4.81
N ASN A 125 8.66 -11.28 -3.97
CA ASN A 125 7.71 -11.45 -2.88
C ASN A 125 8.16 -10.61 -1.67
N LEU A 126 7.46 -9.49 -1.42
CA LEU A 126 7.76 -8.56 -0.34
C LEU A 126 6.75 -8.73 0.80
N ALA A 127 7.21 -9.24 1.94
CA ALA A 127 6.42 -9.49 3.14
C ALA A 127 6.77 -8.54 4.31
N GLY A 128 5.94 -8.57 5.35
CA GLY A 128 6.08 -7.73 6.55
C GLY A 128 5.03 -6.63 6.61
N ALA A 129 5.44 -5.40 6.92
CA ALA A 129 4.54 -4.24 6.94
C ALA A 129 5.18 -3.04 6.24
N ILE A 130 4.36 -2.27 5.52
CA ILE A 130 4.76 -1.06 4.79
C ILE A 130 3.91 0.13 5.26
N SER A 131 4.57 1.18 5.74
CA SER A 131 3.94 2.47 6.05
C SER A 131 4.30 3.49 4.97
N VAL A 132 3.30 3.99 4.25
CA VAL A 132 3.48 5.00 3.19
C VAL A 132 3.19 6.38 3.77
N VAL A 133 4.25 7.04 4.21
CA VAL A 133 4.16 8.33 4.94
C VAL A 133 4.31 9.54 4.02
N SER A 134 4.97 9.38 2.88
CA SER A 134 5.10 10.39 1.81
C SER A 134 4.94 9.75 0.43
N ASP A 135 4.64 10.56 -0.59
CA ASP A 135 4.36 10.07 -1.94
C ASP A 135 5.55 9.25 -2.48
N SER A 136 5.32 7.97 -2.76
CA SER A 136 6.39 6.99 -2.99
C SER A 136 6.14 6.16 -4.24
N VAL A 137 7.17 5.44 -4.67
CA VAL A 137 7.16 4.64 -5.90
C VAL A 137 7.28 3.17 -5.59
N ILE A 138 6.44 2.34 -6.22
CA ILE A 138 6.67 0.89 -6.29
C ILE A 138 6.67 0.51 -7.77
N TYR A 139 7.86 0.19 -8.27
CA TYR A 139 8.09 0.00 -9.69
C TYR A 139 8.44 -1.46 -10.01
N ALA A 140 7.46 -2.19 -10.54
CA ALA A 140 7.65 -3.51 -11.16
C ALA A 140 8.40 -3.36 -12.49
N LYS A 141 9.63 -2.86 -12.45
CA LYS A 141 10.37 -2.46 -13.65
C LYS A 141 10.75 -3.64 -14.52
N GLN A 142 11.49 -4.61 -13.98
CA GLN A 142 12.05 -5.72 -14.76
C GLN A 142 11.29 -7.03 -14.59
N GLY A 143 10.60 -7.20 -13.46
CA GLY A 143 9.82 -8.38 -13.11
C GLY A 143 8.67 -8.01 -12.16
N PRO A 144 7.77 -8.97 -11.87
CA PRO A 144 6.64 -8.76 -10.99
C PRO A 144 7.05 -8.47 -9.54
N ILE A 145 6.23 -7.67 -8.86
CA ILE A 145 6.32 -7.45 -7.42
C ILE A 145 5.02 -7.89 -6.78
N ASN A 146 5.10 -8.89 -5.90
CA ASN A 146 3.99 -9.30 -5.05
C ASN A 146 4.19 -8.66 -3.67
N VAL A 147 3.35 -7.69 -3.35
CA VAL A 147 3.31 -7.10 -2.01
C VAL A 147 2.40 -7.96 -1.14
N LEU A 148 3.03 -8.86 -0.41
CA LEU A 148 2.42 -9.70 0.63
C LEU A 148 2.24 -8.92 1.94
N ALA A 149 3.04 -7.87 2.12
CA ALA A 149 3.03 -7.04 3.30
C ALA A 149 1.71 -6.27 3.49
N ASP A 150 1.37 -5.98 4.74
CA ASP A 150 0.27 -5.09 5.07
C ASP A 150 0.68 -3.65 4.76
N LEU A 151 -0.12 -2.94 3.96
CA LEU A 151 0.08 -1.51 3.72
C LEU A 151 -0.75 -0.66 4.70
N SER A 152 -0.15 0.44 5.13
CA SER A 152 -0.76 1.50 5.93
C SER A 152 -0.29 2.88 5.46
N GLY A 153 -0.87 3.94 6.00
CA GLY A 153 -0.58 5.32 5.60
C GLY A 153 -1.60 5.88 4.60
N SER A 154 -1.36 7.11 4.17
CA SER A 154 -2.31 7.89 3.36
C SER A 154 -1.69 8.66 2.20
N ALA A 155 -0.37 8.59 2.04
CA ALA A 155 0.29 9.22 0.90
C ALA A 155 0.11 8.37 -0.38
N THR A 156 0.52 8.92 -1.53
CA THR A 156 0.30 8.29 -2.83
C THR A 156 1.34 7.21 -3.10
N ILE A 157 0.92 6.09 -3.69
CA ILE A 157 1.82 5.13 -4.33
C ILE A 157 1.72 5.30 -5.85
N THR A 158 2.86 5.49 -6.50
CA THR A 158 2.94 5.51 -7.97
C THR A 158 3.59 4.24 -8.49
N ASN A 159 2.92 3.55 -9.42
CA ASN A 159 3.52 2.56 -10.29
C ASN A 159 3.82 3.24 -11.65
N PRO A 160 5.08 3.64 -11.92
CA PRO A 160 5.37 4.63 -12.95
C PRO A 160 5.34 4.08 -14.37
N GLY A 161 5.28 2.76 -14.55
CA GLY A 161 5.31 2.13 -15.86
C GLY A 161 5.47 0.62 -15.78
N SER A 162 5.43 -0.03 -16.93
CA SER A 162 5.76 -1.44 -17.10
C SER A 162 6.31 -1.62 -18.51
N ASP A 163 7.49 -2.25 -18.65
CA ASP A 163 8.06 -2.48 -19.98
C ASP A 163 7.59 -3.80 -20.63
N ASP A 164 6.82 -4.65 -19.92
CA ASP A 164 6.35 -5.95 -20.44
C ASP A 164 5.09 -6.45 -19.70
N ALA A 165 4.32 -7.34 -20.33
CA ALA A 165 3.08 -7.91 -19.81
C ALA A 165 3.24 -8.67 -18.48
N GLY A 166 4.41 -9.28 -18.24
CA GLY A 166 4.68 -10.03 -17.00
C GLY A 166 5.07 -9.18 -15.78
N ARG A 167 5.16 -7.84 -15.92
CA ARG A 167 5.72 -6.97 -14.89
C ARG A 167 4.62 -6.19 -14.20
N THR A 168 3.95 -6.89 -13.28
CA THR A 168 2.77 -6.42 -12.55
C THR A 168 3.12 -6.14 -11.08
N LEU A 169 2.63 -5.02 -10.57
CA LEU A 169 2.55 -4.76 -9.13
C LEU A 169 1.26 -5.38 -8.60
N THR A 170 1.38 -6.36 -7.72
CA THR A 170 0.23 -7.07 -7.14
C THR A 170 0.16 -6.82 -5.63
N LEU A 171 -0.98 -6.32 -5.13
CA LEU A 171 -1.25 -6.25 -3.70
C LEU A 171 -2.04 -7.49 -3.26
N GLN A 172 -1.58 -8.16 -2.20
CA GLN A 172 -2.12 -9.47 -1.80
C GLN A 172 -2.64 -9.55 -0.36
N SER A 173 -2.35 -8.57 0.50
CA SER A 173 -2.83 -8.61 1.88
C SER A 173 -4.34 -8.32 1.98
N SER A 174 -5.02 -9.06 2.86
CA SER A 174 -6.41 -8.83 3.28
C SER A 174 -6.53 -7.88 4.49
N SER A 175 -5.41 -7.50 5.09
CA SER A 175 -5.33 -6.71 6.33
C SER A 175 -4.79 -5.30 6.07
N ASN A 176 -4.80 -4.84 4.82
CA ASN A 176 -4.35 -3.49 4.49
C ASN A 176 -5.23 -2.46 5.19
N THR A 177 -4.59 -1.43 5.74
CA THR A 177 -5.23 -0.23 6.31
C THR A 177 -4.86 1.04 5.54
N PHE A 178 -4.20 0.88 4.39
CA PHE A 178 -3.81 1.96 3.50
C PHE A 178 -5.04 2.73 2.99
N ASN A 179 -5.00 4.05 3.17
CA ASN A 179 -6.03 5.01 2.80
C ASN A 179 -5.50 6.04 1.78
N GLY A 180 -4.35 5.78 1.18
CA GLY A 180 -3.76 6.64 0.15
C GLY A 180 -4.30 6.34 -1.24
N SER A 181 -3.89 7.18 -2.19
CA SER A 181 -4.20 6.97 -3.61
C SER A 181 -3.15 6.09 -4.29
N ILE A 182 -3.56 5.42 -5.36
CA ILE A 182 -2.66 4.67 -6.23
C ILE A 182 -2.74 5.28 -7.63
N VAL A 183 -1.58 5.61 -8.20
CA VAL A 183 -1.44 6.04 -9.59
C VAL A 183 -0.74 4.93 -10.36
N ASN A 184 -1.48 4.24 -11.21
CA ASN A 184 -0.98 3.16 -12.06
C ASN A 184 -0.75 3.63 -13.50
N SER A 185 0.52 3.83 -13.86
CA SER A 185 0.98 4.00 -15.24
C SER A 185 1.60 2.71 -15.81
N GLY A 186 1.66 1.64 -15.01
CA GLY A 186 2.15 0.32 -15.40
C GLY A 186 1.03 -0.73 -15.39
N ARG A 187 1.34 -1.90 -14.86
CA ARG A 187 0.37 -2.96 -14.60
C ARG A 187 0.15 -3.12 -13.12
N PHE A 188 -1.12 -3.14 -12.71
CA PHE A 188 -1.52 -3.28 -11.31
C PHE A 188 -2.57 -4.37 -11.17
N ALA A 189 -2.47 -5.14 -10.08
CA ALA A 189 -3.49 -6.08 -9.68
C ALA A 189 -3.77 -5.98 -8.17
N LEU A 190 -5.04 -5.98 -7.79
CA LEU A 190 -5.48 -6.36 -6.45
C LEU A 190 -5.88 -7.83 -6.50
N ALA A 191 -5.19 -8.68 -5.74
CA ALA A 191 -5.43 -10.12 -5.76
C ALA A 191 -6.77 -10.51 -5.10
N ASP A 192 -7.23 -11.73 -5.39
CA ASP A 192 -8.33 -12.35 -4.66
C ASP A 192 -7.99 -12.46 -3.16
N GLY A 193 -8.99 -12.20 -2.32
CA GLY A 193 -8.84 -12.10 -0.86
C GLY A 193 -8.14 -10.84 -0.34
N ALA A 194 -7.50 -10.03 -1.20
CA ALA A 194 -6.86 -8.78 -0.80
C ALA A 194 -7.87 -7.62 -0.69
N ASN A 195 -7.49 -6.52 -0.02
CA ASN A 195 -8.37 -5.36 0.13
C ASN A 195 -7.71 -4.02 -0.23
N LEU A 196 -8.55 -3.07 -0.68
CA LEU A 196 -8.27 -1.64 -0.74
C LEU A 196 -9.31 -0.87 0.08
N ASN A 197 -8.88 0.19 0.77
CA ASN A 197 -9.76 1.04 1.56
C ASN A 197 -9.87 2.42 0.92
N PHE A 198 -11.09 2.95 0.94
CA PHE A 198 -11.42 4.24 0.38
C PHE A 198 -12.15 5.09 1.43
N VAL A 199 -11.56 6.23 1.78
CA VAL A 199 -12.16 7.21 2.68
C VAL A 199 -13.00 8.17 1.86
N ILE A 200 -14.31 8.19 2.11
CA ILE A 200 -15.27 8.98 1.34
C ILE A 200 -15.69 10.21 2.16
N GLY A 201 -15.44 11.40 1.61
CA GLY A 201 -15.76 12.69 2.24
C GLY A 201 -16.90 13.43 1.54
N ALA A 202 -16.76 14.76 1.46
CA ALA A 202 -17.60 15.60 0.60
C ALA A 202 -17.54 15.14 -0.87
N SER A 203 -18.52 15.54 -1.68
CA SER A 203 -18.59 15.21 -3.12
C SER A 203 -17.24 15.42 -3.82
N GLY A 204 -16.72 14.38 -4.48
CA GLY A 204 -15.42 14.40 -5.17
C GLY A 204 -14.17 14.35 -4.27
N VAL A 205 -14.32 14.23 -2.96
CA VAL A 205 -13.20 14.14 -2.00
C VAL A 205 -13.05 12.70 -1.52
N ASN A 206 -12.06 12.00 -2.06
CA ASN A 206 -11.72 10.62 -1.73
C ASN A 206 -10.29 10.27 -2.20
N ASN A 207 -9.71 9.21 -1.66
CA ASN A 207 -8.58 8.53 -2.32
C ASN A 207 -9.08 7.62 -3.45
N SER A 208 -8.22 7.29 -4.40
CA SER A 208 -8.62 6.57 -5.62
C SER A 208 -7.49 5.73 -6.22
N VAL A 209 -7.86 4.83 -7.13
CA VAL A 209 -6.94 4.18 -8.07
C VAL A 209 -7.16 4.81 -9.44
N THR A 210 -6.11 5.41 -10.01
CA THR A 210 -6.15 6.14 -11.29
C THR A 210 -4.92 5.82 -12.13
N GLY A 211 -4.86 6.37 -13.34
CA GLY A 211 -3.66 6.34 -14.18
C GLY A 211 -3.92 5.79 -15.57
N VAL A 212 -2.90 5.81 -16.42
CA VAL A 212 -3.00 5.48 -17.86
C VAL A 212 -2.30 4.17 -18.22
N GLY A 213 -2.13 3.29 -17.23
CA GLY A 213 -1.44 2.03 -17.38
C GLY A 213 -2.12 1.09 -18.39
N PRO A 214 -1.36 0.17 -19.01
CA PRO A 214 -1.92 -0.83 -19.91
C PRO A 214 -2.92 -1.79 -19.26
N GLU A 215 -2.94 -1.91 -17.93
CA GLU A 215 -3.85 -2.83 -17.23
C GLU A 215 -3.97 -2.49 -15.74
N THR A 216 -5.20 -2.52 -15.23
CA THR A 216 -5.53 -2.46 -13.81
C THR A 216 -6.59 -3.52 -13.50
N VAL A 217 -6.28 -4.52 -12.69
CA VAL A 217 -7.24 -5.62 -12.39
C VAL A 217 -7.62 -5.61 -10.92
N PHE A 218 -8.91 -5.63 -10.63
CA PHE A 218 -9.45 -5.75 -9.28
C PHE A 218 -10.12 -7.11 -9.09
N ASN A 219 -9.46 -8.01 -8.36
CA ASN A 219 -10.02 -9.32 -7.97
C ASN A 219 -10.36 -9.39 -6.47
N GLY A 220 -10.05 -8.34 -5.70
CA GLY A 220 -10.21 -8.31 -4.25
C GLY A 220 -11.44 -7.53 -3.77
N LEU A 221 -11.37 -7.07 -2.52
CA LEU A 221 -12.42 -6.37 -1.81
C LEU A 221 -12.18 -4.85 -1.77
N PHE A 222 -13.19 -4.07 -2.13
CA PHE A 222 -13.22 -2.63 -1.84
C PHE A 222 -13.96 -2.37 -0.53
N ASN A 223 -13.30 -1.66 0.38
CA ASN A 223 -13.86 -1.17 1.63
C ASN A 223 -14.10 0.33 1.55
N PHE A 224 -15.34 0.77 1.75
CA PHE A 224 -15.68 2.19 1.83
C PHE A 224 -15.86 2.62 3.28
N ASP A 225 -15.01 3.53 3.76
CA ASP A 225 -15.31 4.30 4.97
C ASP A 225 -16.25 5.45 4.58
N LEU A 226 -17.53 5.25 4.90
CA LEU A 226 -18.61 6.19 4.60
C LEU A 226 -18.92 7.14 5.78
N SER A 227 -18.16 7.09 6.87
CA SER A 227 -18.45 7.87 8.08
C SER A 227 -18.42 9.39 7.84
N GLY A 228 -17.65 9.85 6.86
CA GLY A 228 -17.56 11.24 6.41
C GLY A 228 -18.28 11.56 5.09
N ALA A 229 -18.98 10.58 4.50
CA ALA A 229 -19.52 10.72 3.15
C ALA A 229 -20.72 11.67 3.11
N SER A 230 -20.79 12.51 2.08
CA SER A 230 -22.02 13.25 1.80
C SER A 230 -23.17 12.30 1.45
N ALA A 231 -24.41 12.69 1.76
CA ALA A 231 -25.64 11.94 1.45
C ALA A 231 -26.60 12.71 0.52
N ALA A 232 -26.12 13.79 -0.12
CA ALA A 232 -26.94 14.57 -1.04
C ALA A 232 -27.05 13.87 -2.41
N LEU A 233 -28.26 13.83 -2.98
CA LEU A 233 -28.48 13.25 -4.30
C LEU A 233 -27.68 13.98 -5.37
N GLY A 234 -26.96 13.21 -6.19
CA GLY A 234 -26.06 13.72 -7.21
C GLY A 234 -24.60 13.76 -6.79
N ASP A 235 -24.29 13.61 -5.50
CA ASP A 235 -22.90 13.50 -5.06
C ASP A 235 -22.25 12.20 -5.52
N SER A 236 -20.97 12.31 -5.90
CA SER A 236 -20.22 11.19 -6.46
C SER A 236 -18.71 11.30 -6.23
N TRP A 237 -18.04 10.15 -6.33
CA TRP A 237 -16.61 9.97 -6.06
C TRP A 237 -16.03 9.01 -7.10
N MET A 238 -14.93 9.42 -7.74
CA MET A 238 -14.18 8.55 -8.64
C MET A 238 -13.30 7.61 -7.82
N ILE A 239 -13.66 6.34 -7.72
CA ILE A 239 -12.94 5.35 -6.91
C ILE A 239 -11.89 4.64 -7.75
N ALA A 240 -12.32 4.11 -8.89
CA ALA A 240 -11.49 3.42 -9.86
C ALA A 240 -11.61 4.16 -11.20
N GLY A 241 -10.60 4.94 -11.53
CA GLY A 241 -10.53 5.74 -12.76
C GLY A 241 -9.23 5.48 -13.51
N ALA A 242 -8.75 4.24 -13.52
CA ALA A 242 -7.58 3.85 -14.28
C ALA A 242 -8.00 3.39 -15.69
N ASP A 243 -7.16 3.68 -16.68
CA ASP A 243 -7.33 3.13 -18.02
C ASP A 243 -7.17 1.60 -17.99
N ASN A 244 -7.87 0.93 -18.90
CA ASN A 244 -7.84 -0.53 -19.04
C ASN A 244 -8.15 -1.26 -17.72
N GLN A 245 -9.00 -0.67 -16.88
CA GLN A 245 -9.42 -1.30 -15.65
C GLN A 245 -10.43 -2.43 -15.90
N SER A 246 -10.36 -3.47 -15.09
CA SER A 246 -11.30 -4.59 -15.08
C SER A 246 -11.56 -5.07 -13.66
N PHE A 247 -12.73 -5.64 -13.45
CA PHE A 247 -13.18 -6.24 -12.20
C PHE A 247 -13.39 -7.74 -12.47
N GLY A 248 -12.72 -8.59 -11.71
CA GLY A 248 -12.80 -10.04 -11.90
C GLY A 248 -13.92 -10.69 -11.10
N ASP A 249 -14.13 -11.98 -11.31
CA ASP A 249 -15.25 -12.73 -10.72
C ASP A 249 -15.26 -12.77 -9.18
N SER A 250 -14.08 -12.62 -8.56
CA SER A 250 -13.93 -12.57 -7.09
C SER A 250 -14.04 -11.17 -6.51
N PHE A 251 -14.19 -10.14 -7.36
CA PHE A 251 -14.34 -8.77 -6.91
C PHE A 251 -15.57 -8.61 -6.01
N ALA A 252 -15.42 -7.86 -4.93
CA ALA A 252 -16.51 -7.54 -4.03
C ALA A 252 -16.40 -6.13 -3.46
N VAL A 253 -17.55 -5.60 -3.01
CA VAL A 253 -17.62 -4.37 -2.23
C VAL A 253 -18.18 -4.68 -0.85
N ALA A 254 -17.41 -4.39 0.20
CA ALA A 254 -17.80 -4.70 1.57
C ALA A 254 -19.06 -3.93 1.99
N GLY A 255 -20.06 -4.66 2.48
CA GLY A 255 -21.33 -4.08 2.95
C GLY A 255 -22.30 -3.66 1.83
N PHE A 256 -22.00 -4.00 0.57
CA PHE A 256 -22.87 -3.74 -0.58
C PHE A 256 -23.36 -5.07 -1.16
N THR A 257 -24.52 -5.03 -1.82
CA THR A 257 -25.08 -6.17 -2.57
C THR A 257 -24.92 -5.91 -4.07
N ALA A 258 -24.43 -6.91 -4.80
CA ALA A 258 -24.28 -6.86 -6.25
C ALA A 258 -25.61 -7.10 -6.98
N ASN A 259 -25.78 -6.41 -8.11
CA ASN A 259 -26.80 -6.66 -9.11
C ASN A 259 -26.19 -6.43 -10.51
N GLY A 260 -25.52 -7.47 -11.02
CA GLY A 260 -24.55 -7.32 -12.11
C GLY A 260 -23.39 -6.42 -11.67
N ASP A 261 -22.92 -5.57 -12.57
CA ASP A 261 -21.77 -4.66 -12.40
C ASP A 261 -22.03 -3.47 -11.46
N VAL A 262 -23.11 -3.53 -10.67
CA VAL A 262 -23.59 -2.46 -9.80
C VAL A 262 -23.75 -2.97 -8.38
N TRP A 263 -23.08 -2.31 -7.46
CA TRP A 263 -23.10 -2.61 -6.03
C TRP A 263 -23.88 -1.54 -5.30
N SER A 264 -24.80 -1.91 -4.39
CA SER A 264 -25.52 -0.93 -3.57
C SER A 264 -25.73 -1.39 -2.13
N ASN A 265 -25.73 -0.43 -1.20
CA ASN A 265 -26.17 -0.61 0.19
C ASN A 265 -27.49 0.13 0.50
N GLY A 266 -28.21 0.60 -0.52
CA GLY A 266 -29.46 1.35 -0.41
C GLY A 266 -29.31 2.87 -0.39
N ALA A 267 -28.21 3.41 0.16
CA ALA A 267 -27.92 4.85 0.16
C ALA A 267 -26.87 5.22 -0.90
N TYR A 268 -25.91 4.34 -1.14
CA TYR A 268 -24.83 4.51 -2.10
C TYR A 268 -24.86 3.42 -3.16
N ARG A 269 -24.29 3.74 -4.32
CA ARG A 269 -24.13 2.83 -5.44
C ARG A 269 -22.75 2.99 -6.07
N PHE A 270 -22.01 1.90 -6.15
CA PHE A 270 -20.78 1.78 -6.92
C PHE A 270 -21.06 1.05 -8.24
N SER A 271 -20.46 1.53 -9.34
CA SER A 271 -20.62 0.95 -10.68
C SER A 271 -19.25 0.56 -11.23
N GLU A 272 -19.03 -0.72 -11.52
CA GLU A 272 -17.76 -1.22 -12.07
C GLU A 272 -17.46 -0.61 -13.45
N SER A 273 -18.49 -0.47 -14.29
CA SER A 273 -18.37 0.10 -15.64
C SER A 273 -17.85 1.54 -15.67
N THR A 274 -18.02 2.30 -14.59
CA THR A 274 -17.57 3.69 -14.49
C THR A 274 -16.54 3.90 -13.38
N GLY A 275 -16.38 2.93 -12.48
CA GLY A 275 -15.63 3.00 -11.23
C GLY A 275 -16.03 4.14 -10.30
N VAL A 276 -17.28 4.59 -10.37
CA VAL A 276 -17.81 5.72 -9.58
C VAL A 276 -18.71 5.22 -8.46
N LEU A 277 -18.48 5.73 -7.25
CA LEU A 277 -19.43 5.67 -6.14
C LEU A 277 -20.34 6.90 -6.19
N SER A 278 -21.64 6.73 -5.96
CA SER A 278 -22.62 7.83 -6.02
C SER A 278 -23.73 7.65 -4.99
N VAL A 279 -24.31 8.76 -4.55
CA VAL A 279 -25.52 8.75 -3.72
C VAL A 279 -26.73 8.43 -4.60
N VAL A 280 -27.58 7.50 -4.14
CA VAL A 280 -28.83 7.14 -4.82
C VAL A 280 -30.06 7.53 -3.98
N PRO A 281 -31.22 7.78 -4.62
CA PRO A 281 -32.46 8.01 -3.89
C PRO A 281 -32.82 6.81 -3.03
N GLU A 282 -33.20 7.05 -1.77
CA GLU A 282 -33.80 5.99 -0.97
C GLU A 282 -35.04 5.41 -1.71
N PRO A 283 -35.31 4.10 -1.59
CA PRO A 283 -36.38 3.44 -2.33
C PRO A 283 -37.76 4.12 -2.17
N ALA A 284 -38.04 4.76 -1.03
CA ALA A 284 -39.30 5.46 -0.77
C ALA A 284 -39.44 6.78 -1.53
N SER A 285 -38.35 7.51 -1.78
CA SER A 285 -38.36 8.81 -2.48
C SER A 285 -38.58 8.62 -3.99
N ALA A 286 -38.10 7.51 -4.55
CA ALA A 286 -38.34 7.15 -5.95
C ALA A 286 -39.84 6.86 -6.21
N LEU A 287 -40.53 6.23 -5.27
CA LEU A 287 -41.98 5.94 -5.35
C LEU A 287 -42.84 7.21 -5.19
N MET A 288 -42.48 8.12 -4.29
CA MET A 288 -43.21 9.38 -4.09
C MET A 288 -43.16 10.32 -5.31
N GLY A 289 -42.04 10.34 -6.05
CA GLY A 289 -41.93 11.11 -7.30
C GLY A 289 -42.83 10.59 -8.43
N ILE A 290 -43.01 9.27 -8.52
CA ILE A 290 -43.90 8.63 -9.51
C ILE A 290 -45.38 8.87 -9.17
N VAL A 291 -45.74 8.81 -7.87
CA VAL A 291 -47.13 9.08 -7.42
C VAL A 291 -47.51 10.56 -7.61
N ALA A 292 -46.58 11.49 -7.40
CA ALA A 292 -46.82 12.92 -7.66
C ALA A 292 -46.95 13.25 -9.17
N GLY A 293 -46.18 12.57 -10.03
CA GLY A 293 -46.25 12.75 -11.49
C GLY A 293 -47.54 12.22 -12.13
N LEU A 294 -48.13 11.15 -11.58
CA LEU A 294 -49.43 10.62 -12.01
C LEU A 294 -50.64 11.42 -11.47
N GLY A 295 -50.46 12.23 -10.42
CA GLY A 295 -51.51 13.05 -9.82
C GLY A 295 -51.84 14.36 -10.56
N LEU A 296 -51.04 14.76 -11.56
CA LEU A 296 -51.22 16.03 -12.29
C LEU A 296 -51.92 15.90 -13.66
N VAL A 297 -52.38 14.70 -14.04
CA VAL A 297 -53.20 14.48 -15.23
C VAL A 297 -54.67 14.34 -14.84
N THR A 298 -55.30 15.44 -14.43
CA THR A 298 -56.77 15.52 -14.33
C THR A 298 -57.35 16.68 -15.15
N VAL A 299 -57.84 16.30 -16.33
CA VAL A 299 -59.09 16.73 -16.98
C VAL A 299 -59.36 18.24 -17.10
N ARG A 300 -59.06 18.80 -18.28
CA ARG A 300 -59.78 19.98 -18.82
C ARG A 300 -60.87 19.48 -19.79
N ARG A 301 -62.11 19.36 -19.30
CA ARG A 301 -63.29 19.06 -20.10
C ARG A 301 -63.62 20.24 -21.02
N LYS A 302 -63.74 19.97 -22.33
CA LYS A 302 -64.39 20.82 -23.34
C LYS A 302 -65.79 21.26 -22.87
N ARG A 303 -66.14 22.51 -23.11
CA ARG A 303 -67.53 22.92 -23.37
C ARG A 303 -67.59 23.77 -24.64
N SER A 304 -68.63 23.44 -25.40
CA SER A 304 -69.23 24.01 -26.61
C SER A 304 -69.08 25.51 -26.79
#